data_AF-A0A1C7EA31-F1
#
_entry.id   AF-A0A1C7EA31-F1
#
_cell.length_a   1.000
_cell.length_b   1.000
_cell.length_c   1.000
_cell.angle_alpha   90.00
_cell.angle_beta   90.00
_cell.angle_gamma   90.00
#
_symmetry.space_group_name_H-M   'P 1'
#
loop_
_entity.id
_entity.type
_entity.pdbx_description
1 polymer ?
#
loop_
_entity_poly.entity_id
_entity_poly.type
_entity_poly.pdbx_seq_one_letter_code
_entity_poly.pdbx_strand_id
1 'polypeptide(L)'
;MTEEKKAQYFHIALCKAGMLLVGLGLIRAFSIHFESTSFLLGFFGYIVVSVHIKMLEKRWGIPKKHTWIGNGIFMLLFLPLAYLVSIPVPQ
;
A
#
# COMPACT_ATOMS: atom_id res chain seq x y z
N MET A 1 -5.32 -22.50 14.07
CA MET A 1 -5.50 -21.60 12.92
C MET A 1 -5.58 -22.49 11.69
N THR A 2 -6.75 -22.63 11.07
CA THR A 2 -6.99 -23.57 9.96
C THR A 2 -6.17 -23.15 8.73
N GLU A 3 -5.58 -24.11 8.02
CA GLU A 3 -4.72 -23.90 6.83
C GLU A 3 -5.37 -22.94 5.80
N GLU A 4 -6.68 -23.02 5.62
CA GLU A 4 -7.46 -22.12 4.73
C GLU A 4 -7.35 -20.64 5.11
N LYS A 5 -7.40 -20.32 6.42
CA LYS A 5 -7.26 -18.93 6.90
C LYS A 5 -5.84 -18.41 6.69
N LYS A 6 -4.84 -19.29 6.72
CA LYS A 6 -3.43 -18.93 6.50
C LYS A 6 -3.19 -18.57 5.02
N ALA A 7 -3.74 -19.35 4.10
CA ALA A 7 -3.68 -19.06 2.66
C ALA A 7 -4.38 -17.75 2.31
N GLN A 8 -5.56 -17.49 2.90
CA GLN A 8 -6.25 -16.20 2.74
C GLN A 8 -5.40 -15.03 3.23
N TYR A 9 -4.82 -15.10 4.44
CA TYR A 9 -3.94 -14.05 4.93
C TYR A 9 -2.73 -13.80 4.02
N PHE A 10 -2.16 -14.87 3.46
CA PHE A 10 -1.06 -14.77 2.51
C PHE A 10 -1.46 -14.05 1.23
N HIS A 11 -2.63 -14.35 0.65
CA HIS A 11 -3.14 -13.65 -0.54
C HIS A 11 -3.38 -12.16 -0.27
N ILE A 12 -3.94 -11.79 0.88
CA ILE A 12 -4.10 -10.38 1.26
C ILE A 12 -2.74 -9.71 1.42
N ALA A 13 -1.77 -10.37 2.07
CA ALA A 13 -0.44 -9.82 2.25
C ALA A 13 0.28 -9.60 0.91
N LEU A 14 0.16 -10.55 -0.02
CA LEU A 14 0.75 -10.47 -1.35
C LEU A 14 0.08 -9.39 -2.20
N CYS A 15 -1.25 -9.25 -2.09
CA CYS A 15 -2.00 -8.18 -2.74
C CYS A 15 -1.61 -6.80 -2.18
N LYS A 16 -1.47 -6.68 -0.85
CA LYS A 16 -0.94 -5.48 -0.18
C LYS A 16 0.47 -5.16 -0.68
N ALA A 17 1.39 -6.13 -0.68
CA ALA A 17 2.76 -5.91 -1.13
C ALA A 17 2.85 -5.50 -2.61
N GLY A 18 2.09 -6.15 -3.49
CA GLY A 18 2.04 -5.80 -4.92
C GLY A 18 1.52 -4.38 -5.15
N MET A 19 0.48 -3.96 -4.43
CA MET A 19 -0.04 -2.59 -4.53
C MET A 19 0.93 -1.55 -3.95
N LEU A 20 1.68 -1.89 -2.89
CA LEU A 20 2.73 -1.02 -2.35
C LEU A 20 3.81 -0.76 -3.40
N LEU A 21 4.23 -1.81 -4.12
CA LEU A 21 5.20 -1.70 -5.21
C LEU A 21 4.67 -0.89 -6.39
N VAL A 22 3.41 -1.08 -6.79
CA VAL A 22 2.78 -0.28 -7.87
C VAL A 22 2.69 1.20 -7.48
N GLY A 23 2.30 1.50 -6.23
CA GLY A 23 2.26 2.87 -5.73
C GLY A 23 3.63 3.55 -5.74
N LEU A 24 4.67 2.84 -5.27
CA LEU A 24 6.05 3.34 -5.32
C LEU A 24 6.56 3.51 -6.76
N GLY A 25 6.25 2.57 -7.65
CA GLY A 25 6.60 2.65 -9.07
C GLY A 25 5.98 3.87 -9.75
N LEU A 26 4.70 4.17 -9.45
CA LEU A 26 4.06 5.39 -9.93
C LEU A 26 4.73 6.65 -9.37
N ILE A 27 4.99 6.71 -8.05
CA ILE A 27 5.66 7.86 -7.44
C ILE A 27 7.02 8.08 -8.11
N ARG A 28 7.79 7.01 -8.38
CA ARG A 28 9.09 7.15 -9.06
C ARG A 28 8.96 7.64 -10.50
N ALA A 29 8.05 7.05 -11.28
CA ALA A 29 7.81 7.45 -12.67
C ALA A 29 7.37 8.91 -12.79
N PHE A 30 6.50 9.36 -11.88
CA PHE A 30 6.01 10.73 -11.86
C PHE A 30 7.00 11.71 -11.22
N SER A 31 7.79 11.30 -10.23
CA SER A 31 8.83 12.15 -9.61
C SER A 31 9.91 12.60 -10.60
N ILE A 32 10.13 11.83 -11.67
CA ILE A 32 11.05 12.20 -12.76
C ILE A 32 10.46 13.33 -13.64
N HIS A 33 9.13 13.46 -13.70
CA HIS A 33 8.44 14.35 -14.64
C HIS A 33 7.62 15.49 -14.00
N PHE A 34 7.22 15.38 -12.73
CA PHE A 34 6.32 16.32 -12.06
C PHE A 34 6.72 16.51 -10.58
N GLU A 35 7.08 17.73 -10.20
CA GLU A 35 7.65 18.05 -8.87
C GLU A 35 6.63 18.04 -7.70
N SER A 36 5.32 18.14 -7.94
CA SER A 36 4.33 18.24 -6.84
C SER A 36 3.10 17.33 -6.99
N THR A 37 2.68 17.04 -8.22
CA THR A 37 1.50 16.18 -8.49
C THR A 37 1.75 14.72 -8.12
N SER A 38 3.00 14.28 -8.17
CA SER A 38 3.45 12.90 -7.90
C SER A 38 3.11 12.44 -6.49
N PHE A 39 3.21 13.34 -5.51
CA PHE A 39 2.89 13.04 -4.12
C PHE A 39 1.38 12.86 -3.91
N LEU A 40 0.56 13.75 -4.51
CA LEU A 40 -0.90 13.67 -4.48
C LEU A 40 -1.42 12.39 -5.15
N LEU A 41 -0.82 11.98 -6.27
CA LEU A 41 -1.20 10.77 -7.00
C LEU A 41 -0.85 9.49 -6.22
N GLY A 42 0.32 9.47 -5.56
CA GLY A 42 0.69 8.41 -4.62
C GLY A 42 -0.27 8.31 -3.44
N PHE A 43 -0.70 9.46 -2.90
CA PHE A 43 -1.68 9.52 -1.81
C PHE A 43 -3.08 9.06 -2.25
N PHE A 44 -3.48 9.40 -3.47
CA PHE A 44 -4.74 8.92 -4.05
C PHE A 44 -4.74 7.41 -4.24
N GLY A 45 -3.62 6.85 -4.75
CA GLY A 45 -3.41 5.40 -4.80
C GLY A 45 -3.54 4.76 -3.43
N TYR A 46 -2.94 5.36 -2.40
CA TYR A 46 -3.05 4.88 -1.01
C TYR A 46 -4.51 4.84 -0.49
N ILE A 47 -5.31 5.87 -0.77
CA ILE A 47 -6.72 5.93 -0.33
C ILE A 47 -7.56 4.85 -1.02
N VAL A 48 -7.45 4.73 -2.35
CA VAL A 48 -8.19 3.73 -3.13
C VAL A 48 -7.85 2.32 -2.63
N VAL A 49 -6.57 2.04 -2.40
CA VAL A 49 -6.08 0.75 -1.90
C VAL A 49 -6.57 0.47 -0.49
N SER A 50 -6.51 1.47 0.41
CA SER A 50 -7.03 1.33 1.77
C SER A 50 -8.52 0.96 1.79
N VAL A 51 -9.32 1.55 0.89
CA VAL A 51 -10.75 1.24 0.75
C VAL A 51 -10.95 -0.18 0.18
N HIS A 52 -10.18 -0.57 -0.83
CA HIS A 52 -10.28 -1.88 -1.47
C HIS A 52 -9.94 -3.02 -0.49
N ILE A 53 -8.84 -2.85 0.25
CA ILE A 53 -8.42 -3.75 1.33
C ILE A 53 -9.50 -3.84 2.40
N LYS A 54 -10.10 -2.71 2.81
CA LYS A 54 -11.20 -2.71 3.79
C LYS A 54 -12.40 -3.52 3.30
N MET A 55 -12.74 -3.45 2.01
CA MET A 55 -13.82 -4.25 1.43
C MET A 55 -13.48 -5.75 1.43
N LEU A 56 -12.26 -6.13 1.06
CA LEU A 56 -11.77 -7.51 1.09
C LEU A 56 -11.76 -8.08 2.51
N GLU A 57 -11.23 -7.33 3.48
CA GLU A 57 -11.20 -7.73 4.90
C GLU A 57 -12.62 -7.89 5.47
N LYS A 58 -13.57 -7.04 5.04
CA LYS A 58 -14.99 -7.14 5.41
C LYS A 58 -15.68 -8.35 4.77
N ARG A 59 -15.36 -8.71 3.52
CA ARG A 59 -15.87 -9.92 2.84
C ARG A 59 -15.39 -11.21 3.49
N TRP A 60 -14.18 -11.22 4.05
CA TRP A 60 -13.58 -12.42 4.64
C TRP A 60 -13.76 -12.54 6.16
N GLY A 61 -14.55 -11.64 6.77
CA GLY A 61 -14.84 -11.69 8.20
C GLY A 61 -13.61 -11.47 9.08
N ILE A 62 -12.58 -10.78 8.59
CA ILE A 62 -11.36 -10.51 9.34
C ILE A 62 -11.68 -9.49 10.45
N PRO A 63 -11.30 -9.77 11.71
CA PRO A 63 -11.58 -8.86 12.82
C PRO A 63 -10.85 -7.52 12.63
N LYS A 64 -11.59 -6.43 12.85
CA LYS A 64 -11.13 -5.03 12.64
C LYS A 64 -9.79 -4.68 13.30
N LYS A 65 -9.39 -5.38 14.38
CA LYS A 65 -8.10 -5.20 15.06
C LYS A 65 -6.90 -5.50 14.14
N HIS A 66 -6.96 -6.57 13.35
CA HIS A 66 -5.88 -6.94 12.44
C HIS A 66 -5.79 -6.01 11.23
N THR A 67 -6.94 -5.52 10.75
CA THR A 67 -7.01 -4.49 9.70
C THR A 67 -6.32 -3.20 10.11
N TRP A 68 -6.55 -2.75 11.34
CA TRP A 68 -6.00 -1.49 11.83
C TRP A 68 -4.48 -1.55 12.02
N ILE A 69 -3.99 -2.66 12.59
CA ILE A 69 -2.55 -2.93 12.74
C ILE A 69 -1.88 -3.06 11.36
N GLY A 70 -2.49 -3.81 10.44
CA GLY A 70 -1.99 -3.97 9.09
C GLY A 70 -1.92 -2.65 8.34
N ASN A 71 -2.95 -1.80 8.46
CA ASN A 71 -2.95 -0.48 7.83
C ASN A 71 -1.91 0.46 8.46
N GLY A 72 -1.71 0.40 9.78
CA GLY A 72 -0.69 1.16 10.48
C GLY A 72 0.72 0.79 10.03
N ILE A 73 1.03 -0.51 9.97
CA ILE A 73 2.33 -1.01 9.47
C ILE A 73 2.54 -0.60 8.01
N PHE A 74 1.49 -0.72 7.19
CA PHE A 74 1.56 -0.37 5.79
C PHE A 74 1.77 1.13 5.57
N MET A 75 1.13 1.99 6.36
CA MET A 75 1.34 3.44 6.35
C MET A 75 2.74 3.82 6.84
N LEU A 76 3.22 3.16 7.89
CA LEU A 76 4.57 3.33 8.45
C LEU A 76 5.65 2.92 7.44
N LEU A 77 5.41 1.90 6.62
CA LEU A 77 6.30 1.51 5.53
C LEU A 77 6.18 2.45 4.33
N PHE A 78 4.97 2.81 3.94
CA PHE A 78 4.72 3.60 2.74
C PHE A 78 5.30 5.02 2.84
N LEU A 79 5.20 5.70 3.98
CA LEU A 79 5.73 7.06 4.16
C LEU A 79 7.25 7.18 3.89
N PRO A 80 8.13 6.42 4.56
CA PRO A 80 9.57 6.51 4.35
C PRO A 80 9.98 5.99 2.97
N LEU A 81 9.32 4.93 2.46
CA LEU A 81 9.60 4.41 1.11
C LEU A 81 9.20 5.43 0.03
N ALA A 82 8.05 6.08 0.17
CA ALA A 82 7.61 7.12 -0.75
C ALA A 82 8.55 8.33 -0.71
N TYR A 83 8.97 8.75 0.48
CA TYR A 83 9.94 9.83 0.64
C TYR A 83 11.28 9.47 -0.04
N LEU A 84 11.81 8.29 0.23
CA LEU A 84 13.09 7.83 -0.34
C LEU A 84 13.04 7.71 -1.87
N VAL A 85 11.90 7.23 -2.41
CA VAL A 85 11.68 7.13 -3.85
C VAL A 85 11.51 8.50 -4.52
N SER A 86 10.94 9.47 -3.80
CA SER A 86 10.72 10.84 -4.30
C SER A 86 11.99 11.68 -4.38
N ILE A 87 13.09 11.26 -3.73
CA ILE A 87 14.37 11.94 -3.88
C ILE A 87 14.90 11.68 -5.30
N PRO A 88 15.05 12.72 -6.14
CA PRO A 88 15.65 12.55 -7.45
C PRO A 88 17.11 12.12 -7.25
N VAL A 89 17.46 10.95 -7.81
CA VAL A 89 18.87 10.52 -7.85
C VAL A 89 19.56 11.38 -8.91
N PRO A 90 20.65 12.11 -8.58
CA PRO A 90 21.37 12.88 -9.57
C PRO A 90 21.86 11.94 -10.69
N GLN A 91 21.51 12.27 -11.93
CA GLN A 91 21.95 11.57 -13.14
C GLN A 91 23.38 11.99 -13.47
#